data_AF-A0A2U9BI18-F1
#
_entry.id   AF-A0A2U9BI18-F1
#
_cell.length_a   1.000
_cell.length_b   1.000
_cell.length_c   1.000
_cell.angle_alpha   90.00
_cell.angle_beta   90.00
_cell.angle_gamma   90.00
#
_symmetry.space_group_name_H-M   'P 1'
#
loop_
_entity.id
_entity.type
_entity.pdbx_description
1 polymer ?
#
loop_
_entity_poly.entity_id
_entity_poly.type
_entity_poly.pdbx_seq_one_letter_code
_entity_poly.pdbx_strand_id
1 'polypeptide(L)'
;MEQKGVELEQESFSCSVCLDLLKDPVTIPCGHSYCMSCIKTHWDIHDAKRIYSCPQCRQTFTLRPVLVKNIMLADLVEQLKKTGLQAAPADHCYAGEEDVACDLKKHKLVDPTKKLQENICSRHDEVMKMFCRTDQQCICYLCSVDEHKGYNTVTAALERTERQRELELSREQIQKRVQDREKDVKLLQQELEALNGSADKAVEDSEKIFTEMIRLVEKRSSDVKQQIRSQQETEVSRVKDLQEKLKQEINELKRKDAELKQLSHTEDHNQFLHNYPSLTPLSPSTHSSSINIRPLRYFEAVTAAVSEVRGRLQDVLTESETNISLTVTQEPKTREEFLTYSQEIPLDPDTVLSKESDWTLLLGGGVESSS
;
A
#
# COMPACT_ATOMS: atom_id res chain seq x y z
N MET A 1 18.43 15.16 -33.27
CA MET A 1 17.97 14.45 -32.06
C MET A 1 17.97 15.35 -30.81
N GLU A 2 18.69 16.48 -30.81
CA GLU A 2 18.76 17.45 -29.71
C GLU A 2 17.42 18.13 -29.34
N GLN A 3 16.52 18.38 -30.30
CA GLN A 3 15.24 19.05 -30.02
C GLN A 3 14.28 18.22 -29.15
N LYS A 4 14.37 16.88 -29.19
CA LYS A 4 13.45 15.98 -28.48
C LYS A 4 13.83 15.77 -27.00
N GLY A 5 15.08 16.09 -26.62
CA GLY A 5 15.56 16.01 -25.23
C GLY A 5 15.18 17.24 -24.40
N VAL A 6 15.20 18.42 -25.01
CA VAL A 6 14.86 19.70 -24.33
C VAL A 6 13.35 19.83 -24.09
N GLU A 7 12.52 19.28 -24.99
CA GLU A 7 11.04 19.27 -24.86
C GLU A 7 10.55 18.40 -23.68
N LEU A 8 11.17 17.24 -23.46
CA LEU A 8 10.83 16.32 -22.37
C LEU A 8 11.28 16.83 -20.99
N GLU A 9 12.38 17.59 -20.92
CA GLU A 9 12.84 18.22 -19.68
C GLU A 9 11.93 19.39 -19.26
N GLN A 10 11.38 20.14 -20.21
CA GLN A 10 10.52 21.30 -19.92
C GLN A 10 9.13 20.89 -19.39
N GLU A 11 8.57 19.77 -19.84
CA GLU A 11 7.31 19.22 -19.31
C GLU A 11 7.44 18.79 -17.84
N SER A 12 8.62 18.28 -17.44
CA SER A 12 8.88 17.78 -16.08
C SER A 12 8.87 18.86 -14.98
N PHE A 13 9.03 20.13 -15.36
CA PHE A 13 9.05 21.29 -14.45
C PHE A 13 7.86 22.24 -14.63
N SER A 14 6.80 21.78 -15.26
CA SER A 14 5.57 22.54 -15.48
C SER A 14 4.56 22.37 -14.34
N CYS A 15 3.81 23.41 -14.02
CA CYS A 15 2.72 23.36 -13.06
C CYS A 15 1.45 22.88 -13.75
N SER A 16 0.85 21.78 -13.30
CA SER A 16 -0.37 21.25 -13.94
C SER A 16 -1.64 22.11 -13.74
N VAL A 17 -1.55 23.25 -13.05
CA VAL A 17 -2.68 24.16 -12.81
C VAL A 17 -2.62 25.36 -13.76
N CYS A 18 -1.48 26.04 -13.87
CA CYS A 18 -1.30 27.16 -14.80
C CYS A 18 -0.66 26.76 -16.14
N LEU A 19 -0.16 25.52 -16.24
CA LEU A 19 0.53 24.95 -17.40
C LEU A 19 1.86 25.65 -17.77
N ASP A 20 2.31 26.58 -16.94
CA ASP A 20 3.60 27.25 -17.06
C ASP A 20 4.69 26.58 -16.20
N LEU A 21 5.95 26.93 -16.47
CA LEU A 21 7.09 26.55 -15.64
C LEU A 21 6.88 26.97 -14.18
N LEU A 22 7.21 26.09 -13.23
CA LEU A 22 6.93 26.29 -11.81
C LEU A 22 7.51 27.62 -11.27
N LYS A 23 6.66 28.47 -10.69
CA LYS A 23 7.03 29.70 -9.99
C LYS A 23 6.86 29.51 -8.49
N ASP A 24 7.96 29.64 -7.75
CA ASP A 24 8.04 29.29 -6.33
C ASP A 24 7.43 27.89 -6.06
N PRO A 25 8.08 26.83 -6.60
CA PRO A 25 7.55 25.48 -6.53
C PRO A 25 7.33 25.04 -5.09
N VAL A 26 6.21 24.37 -4.85
CA VAL A 26 5.90 23.70 -3.58
C VAL A 26 5.51 22.26 -3.87
N THR A 27 5.96 21.36 -3.02
CA THR A 27 5.62 19.93 -3.09
C THR A 27 4.67 19.60 -1.96
N ILE A 28 3.47 19.11 -2.28
CA ILE A 28 2.45 18.72 -1.28
C ILE A 28 2.68 17.25 -0.85
N PRO A 29 2.06 16.76 0.25
CA PRO A 29 2.41 15.45 0.83
C PRO A 29 2.26 14.24 -0.11
N CYS A 30 1.46 14.35 -1.17
CA CYS A 30 1.34 13.31 -2.19
C CYS A 30 2.48 13.33 -3.23
N GLY A 31 3.50 14.18 -3.08
CA GLY A 31 4.67 14.28 -3.97
C GLY A 31 4.49 15.16 -5.21
N HIS A 32 3.28 15.62 -5.51
CA HIS A 32 3.02 16.51 -6.65
C HIS A 32 3.46 17.95 -6.34
N SER A 33 3.96 18.64 -7.38
CA SER A 33 4.51 19.99 -7.24
C SER A 33 3.77 21.03 -8.08
N TYR A 34 3.54 22.20 -7.49
CA TYR A 34 2.78 23.30 -8.10
C TYR A 34 3.45 24.64 -7.82
N CYS A 35 3.04 25.69 -8.54
CA CYS A 35 3.31 27.05 -8.09
C CYS A 35 2.61 27.29 -6.74
N MET A 36 3.31 27.93 -5.80
CA MET A 36 2.77 28.29 -4.48
C MET A 36 1.39 28.98 -4.57
N SER A 37 1.22 29.91 -5.51
CA SER A 37 -0.04 30.62 -5.71
C SER A 37 -1.14 29.71 -6.26
N CYS A 38 -0.83 28.86 -7.24
CA CYS A 38 -1.79 27.99 -7.89
C CYS A 38 -2.46 27.01 -6.91
N ILE A 39 -1.67 26.36 -6.04
CA ILE A 39 -2.23 25.41 -5.08
C ILE A 39 -2.99 26.10 -3.94
N LYS A 40 -2.56 27.31 -3.52
CA LYS A 40 -3.31 28.13 -2.57
C LYS A 40 -4.68 28.48 -3.11
N THR A 41 -4.75 29.03 -4.32
CA THR A 41 -6.01 29.39 -4.98
C THR A 41 -6.92 28.17 -5.16
N HIS A 42 -6.37 27.01 -5.55
CA HIS A 42 -7.15 25.77 -5.68
C HIS A 42 -7.83 25.37 -4.38
N TRP A 43 -7.13 25.47 -3.25
CA TRP A 43 -7.70 25.19 -1.92
C TRP A 43 -8.65 26.27 -1.43
N ASP A 44 -8.38 27.54 -1.74
CA ASP A 44 -9.21 28.68 -1.31
C ASP A 44 -10.58 28.68 -2.02
N ILE A 45 -10.70 28.11 -3.23
CA ILE A 45 -11.99 27.94 -3.95
C ILE A 45 -12.96 27.01 -3.19
N HIS A 46 -12.44 26.06 -2.41
CA HIS A 46 -13.23 25.04 -1.72
C HIS A 46 -13.21 25.15 -0.18
N ASP A 47 -12.78 26.29 0.36
CA ASP A 47 -12.50 26.48 1.80
C ASP A 47 -13.76 26.25 2.68
N ALA A 48 -14.96 26.44 2.13
CA ALA A 48 -16.23 26.16 2.81
C ALA A 48 -16.46 24.68 3.16
N LYS A 49 -15.77 23.73 2.50
CA LYS A 49 -15.91 22.28 2.74
C LYS A 49 -14.79 21.69 3.60
N ARG A 50 -13.74 22.45 3.95
CA ARG A 50 -12.54 21.97 4.68
C ARG A 50 -11.90 20.71 4.10
N ILE A 51 -12.05 20.48 2.79
CA ILE A 51 -11.44 19.35 2.09
C ILE A 51 -10.38 19.93 1.17
N TYR A 52 -9.11 19.63 1.47
CA TYR A 52 -7.97 20.06 0.66
C TYR A 52 -7.55 18.90 -0.23
N SER A 53 -7.65 19.04 -1.55
CA SER A 53 -7.32 17.96 -2.50
C SER A 53 -6.14 18.32 -3.39
N CYS A 54 -5.40 17.29 -3.83
CA CYS A 54 -4.41 17.40 -4.89
C CYS A 54 -5.09 17.55 -6.27
N PRO A 55 -4.76 18.57 -7.08
CA PRO A 55 -5.27 18.73 -8.44
C PRO A 55 -5.01 17.54 -9.39
N GLN A 56 -3.90 16.81 -9.20
CA GLN A 56 -3.49 15.72 -10.10
C GLN A 56 -4.04 14.35 -9.67
N CYS A 57 -3.74 13.91 -8.44
CA CYS A 57 -4.14 12.57 -7.97
C CYS A 57 -5.42 12.55 -7.11
N ARG A 58 -6.01 13.72 -6.83
CA ARG A 58 -7.24 13.87 -6.02
C ARG A 58 -7.15 13.37 -4.57
N GLN A 59 -5.96 13.01 -4.09
CA GLN A 59 -5.73 12.68 -2.68
C GLN A 59 -6.20 13.84 -1.80
N THR A 60 -6.97 13.53 -0.76
CA THR A 60 -7.54 14.51 0.17
C THR A 60 -6.72 14.58 1.46
N PHE A 61 -6.69 15.77 2.04
CA PHE A 61 -6.01 16.06 3.30
C PHE A 61 -7.02 16.66 4.27
N THR A 62 -7.06 16.13 5.49
CA THR A 62 -8.00 16.54 6.57
C THR A 62 -7.62 17.88 7.20
N LEU A 63 -6.35 18.26 7.12
CA LEU A 63 -5.81 19.54 7.55
C LEU A 63 -5.15 20.24 6.36
N ARG A 64 -5.18 21.58 6.35
CA ARG A 64 -4.55 22.37 5.30
C ARG A 64 -3.03 22.14 5.34
N PRO A 65 -2.42 21.59 4.28
CA PRO A 65 -0.98 21.37 4.28
C PRO A 65 -0.22 22.70 4.36
N VAL A 66 0.84 22.73 5.17
CA VAL A 66 1.75 23.87 5.24
C VAL A 66 2.61 23.87 3.97
N LEU A 67 2.60 24.98 3.24
CA LEU A 67 3.33 25.11 1.99
C LEU A 67 4.68 25.78 2.24
N VAL A 68 5.75 25.06 1.92
CA VAL A 68 7.14 25.54 1.96
C VAL A 68 7.73 25.45 0.56
N LYS A 69 8.48 26.46 0.15
CA LYS A 69 9.15 26.49 -1.15
C LYS A 69 10.17 25.35 -1.25
N ASN A 70 10.08 24.58 -2.33
CA ASN A 70 11.04 23.55 -2.68
C ASN A 70 12.24 24.22 -3.39
N ILE A 71 13.37 24.32 -2.67
CA ILE A 71 14.58 25.00 -3.16
C ILE A 71 15.20 24.27 -4.35
N MET A 72 15.24 22.93 -4.30
CA MET A 72 15.83 22.12 -5.37
C MET A 72 15.09 22.28 -6.70
N LEU A 73 13.75 22.26 -6.68
CA LEU A 73 12.96 22.49 -7.88
C LEU A 73 13.09 23.93 -8.39
N ALA A 74 13.24 24.91 -7.50
CA ALA A 74 13.46 26.29 -7.89
C ALA A 74 14.81 26.47 -8.61
N ASP A 75 15.88 25.86 -8.09
CA ASP A 75 17.22 25.92 -8.68
C ASP A 75 17.27 25.25 -10.05
N LEU A 76 16.61 24.08 -10.21
CA LEU A 76 16.53 23.37 -11.49
C LEU A 76 15.74 24.19 -12.54
N VAL A 77 14.63 24.78 -12.13
CA VAL A 77 13.84 25.69 -12.99
C VAL A 77 14.66 26.91 -13.42
N GLU A 78 15.50 27.46 -12.54
CA GLU A 78 16.40 28.57 -12.88
C GLU A 78 17.53 28.16 -13.83
N GLN A 79 18.10 26.96 -13.64
CA GLN A 79 19.10 26.42 -14.55
C GLN A 79 18.51 26.23 -15.95
N LEU A 80 17.30 25.67 -16.06
CA LEU A 80 16.60 25.50 -17.33
C LEU A 80 16.39 26.84 -18.05
N LYS A 81 15.98 27.89 -17.31
CA LYS A 81 15.85 29.26 -17.86
C LYS A 81 17.18 29.82 -18.37
N LYS A 82 18.29 29.56 -17.66
CA LYS A 82 19.63 30.03 -18.06
C LYS A 82 20.15 29.29 -19.29
N THR A 83 19.90 27.98 -19.39
CA THR A 83 20.30 27.17 -20.54
C THR A 83 19.50 27.54 -21.80
N GLY A 84 18.22 27.93 -21.66
CA GLY A 84 17.40 28.42 -22.78
C GLY A 84 17.73 29.84 -23.28
N LEU A 85 18.53 30.62 -22.54
CA LEU A 85 18.93 32.00 -22.88
C LEU A 85 20.33 32.10 -23.51
N GLN A 86 21.08 30.99 -23.65
CA GLN A 86 22.36 30.96 -24.36
C GLN A 86 22.18 30.55 -25.83
N ALA A 87 21.60 31.44 -26.63
CA ALA A 87 21.69 31.38 -28.08
C ALA A 87 22.13 32.76 -28.63
N ALA A 88 23.23 32.71 -29.39
CA ALA A 88 23.96 33.76 -30.12
C ALA A 88 24.98 34.61 -29.33
N PRO A 89 26.29 34.50 -29.61
CA PRO A 89 27.21 35.62 -29.39
C PRO A 89 27.04 36.63 -30.53
N ALA A 90 26.62 37.84 -30.18
CA ALA A 90 26.73 38.99 -31.06
C ALA A 90 28.21 39.43 -31.09
N ASP A 91 28.89 39.00 -32.15
CA ASP A 91 29.80 39.79 -33.00
C ASP A 91 30.23 41.14 -32.41
N HIS A 92 31.45 41.24 -31.85
CA HIS A 92 32.18 42.50 -31.65
C HIS A 92 33.70 42.25 -31.80
N CYS A 93 34.25 42.72 -32.92
CA CYS A 93 35.67 42.85 -33.20
C CYS A 93 36.24 44.14 -32.60
N TYR A 94 37.48 44.11 -32.06
CA TYR A 94 38.65 44.95 -32.42
C TYR A 94 39.72 44.96 -31.31
N ALA A 95 40.95 44.56 -31.66
CA ALA A 95 42.20 45.32 -31.50
C ALA A 95 43.39 44.46 -31.98
N GLY A 96 44.30 45.06 -32.76
CA GLY A 96 45.42 44.41 -33.43
C GLY A 96 46.77 44.48 -32.70
N GLU A 97 47.68 43.61 -33.18
CA GLU A 97 49.16 43.60 -33.23
C GLU A 97 50.00 44.23 -32.10
N GLU A 98 50.86 43.41 -31.46
CA GLU A 98 52.32 43.39 -31.72
C GLU A 98 53.05 42.30 -30.89
N ASP A 99 53.86 41.50 -31.60
CA ASP A 99 55.10 40.80 -31.22
C ASP A 99 55.22 39.87 -29.99
N VAL A 100 55.38 38.57 -30.25
CA VAL A 100 56.66 37.81 -30.29
C VAL A 100 56.29 36.36 -30.56
N ALA A 101 56.41 35.92 -31.81
CA ALA A 101 56.29 34.50 -32.16
C ALA A 101 57.54 33.77 -31.69
N CYS A 102 57.58 33.35 -30.42
CA CYS A 102 58.54 32.37 -29.95
C CYS A 102 58.18 30.99 -30.50
N ASP A 103 59.18 30.28 -31.01
CA ASP A 103 59.13 28.95 -31.64
C ASP A 103 58.64 27.81 -30.72
N LEU A 104 57.40 27.87 -30.23
CA LEU A 104 56.75 26.80 -29.46
C LEU A 104 55.99 25.79 -30.34
N LYS A 105 56.29 25.74 -31.66
CA LYS A 105 55.60 24.86 -32.62
C LYS A 105 55.94 23.36 -32.47
N LYS A 106 56.75 22.97 -31.48
CA LYS A 106 57.13 21.56 -31.21
C LYS A 106 56.35 20.93 -30.05
N HIS A 107 55.52 21.69 -29.32
CA HIS A 107 54.77 21.17 -28.17
C HIS A 107 53.25 21.27 -28.42
N LYS A 108 52.52 20.18 -28.17
CA LYS A 108 51.06 20.20 -28.14
C LYS A 108 50.64 20.94 -26.87
N LEU A 109 50.09 22.14 -27.03
CA LEU A 109 49.53 22.90 -25.93
C LEU A 109 48.32 22.13 -25.36
N VAL A 110 48.28 22.03 -24.04
CA VAL A 110 47.17 21.46 -23.26
C VAL A 110 46.63 22.54 -22.35
N ASP A 111 45.36 22.44 -21.95
CA ASP A 111 44.73 23.45 -21.10
C ASP A 111 45.53 23.69 -19.81
N PRO A 112 45.69 24.96 -19.36
CA PRO A 112 46.46 25.27 -18.17
C PRO A 112 45.91 24.53 -16.95
N THR A 113 46.69 23.57 -16.43
CA THR A 113 46.35 22.90 -15.19
C THR A 113 46.55 23.89 -14.05
N LYS A 114 45.59 24.02 -13.12
CA LYS A 114 45.65 24.99 -12.00
C LYS A 114 46.84 24.76 -11.03
N LYS A 115 47.67 23.74 -11.26
CA LYS A 115 48.73 23.26 -10.36
C LYS A 115 50.01 22.84 -11.11
N LEU A 116 50.57 23.74 -11.90
CA LEU A 116 51.77 23.43 -12.73
C LEU A 116 53.01 23.04 -11.90
N GLN A 117 53.15 23.57 -10.69
CA GLN A 117 54.26 23.27 -9.77
C GLN A 117 54.29 21.79 -9.33
N GLU A 118 53.14 21.10 -9.31
CA GLU A 118 53.07 19.68 -8.92
C GLU A 118 53.67 18.73 -9.98
N ASN A 119 53.97 19.23 -11.19
CA ASN A 119 54.57 18.45 -12.28
C ASN A 119 56.09 18.65 -12.42
N ILE A 120 56.71 19.44 -11.54
CA ILE A 120 58.16 19.70 -11.55
C ILE A 120 58.83 18.89 -10.44
N CYS A 121 59.91 18.21 -10.77
CA CYS A 121 60.71 17.47 -9.79
C CYS A 121 61.39 18.43 -8.83
N SER A 122 61.03 18.35 -7.54
CA SER A 122 61.57 19.21 -6.48
C SER A 122 63.08 19.14 -6.31
N ARG A 123 63.73 18.06 -6.76
CA ARG A 123 65.19 17.86 -6.64
C ARG A 123 65.99 18.34 -7.83
N HIS A 124 65.41 18.20 -9.02
CA HIS A 124 66.11 18.40 -10.27
C HIS A 124 65.60 19.61 -11.05
N ASP A 125 64.51 20.24 -10.59
CA ASP A 125 63.81 21.33 -11.26
C ASP A 125 63.40 21.00 -12.71
N GLU A 126 63.19 19.70 -12.96
CA GLU A 126 62.88 19.13 -14.27
C GLU A 126 61.46 18.59 -14.31
N VAL A 127 60.80 18.71 -15.46
CA VAL A 127 59.42 18.21 -15.64
C VAL A 127 59.39 16.69 -15.44
N MET A 128 58.46 16.23 -14.61
CA MET A 128 58.22 14.81 -14.40
C MET A 128 57.55 14.20 -15.65
N LYS A 129 58.33 13.48 -16.44
CA LYS A 129 57.88 12.83 -17.69
C LYS A 129 57.93 11.31 -17.64
N MET A 130 58.44 10.76 -16.55
CA MET A 130 58.57 9.32 -16.31
C MET A 130 57.62 8.92 -15.18
N PHE A 131 57.24 7.65 -15.15
CA PHE A 131 56.46 7.05 -14.08
C PHE A 131 57.18 5.81 -13.57
N CYS A 132 57.39 5.73 -12.26
CA CYS A 132 57.92 4.54 -11.62
C CYS A 132 56.76 3.66 -11.15
N ARG A 133 56.61 2.47 -11.74
CA ARG A 133 55.58 1.49 -11.35
C ARG A 133 55.86 0.86 -9.99
N THR A 134 57.14 0.75 -9.61
CA THR A 134 57.53 0.21 -8.31
C THR A 134 57.04 1.12 -7.18
N ASP A 135 57.22 2.43 -7.32
CA ASP A 135 56.86 3.42 -6.28
C ASP A 135 55.54 4.15 -6.55
N GLN A 136 54.87 3.85 -7.68
CA GLN A 136 53.59 4.43 -8.10
C GLN A 136 53.57 5.96 -8.13
N GLN A 137 54.63 6.58 -8.66
CA GLN A 137 54.76 8.03 -8.70
C GLN A 137 55.40 8.55 -10.00
N CYS A 138 55.05 9.79 -10.36
CA CYS A 138 55.69 10.53 -11.45
C CYS A 138 57.08 11.00 -11.01
N ILE A 139 58.08 10.83 -11.88
CA ILE A 139 59.48 11.23 -11.64
C ILE A 139 60.05 11.93 -12.89
N CYS A 140 61.14 12.69 -12.74
CA CYS A 140 61.88 13.23 -13.89
C CYS A 140 62.87 12.20 -14.46
N TYR A 141 63.48 12.51 -15.61
CA TYR A 141 64.45 11.62 -16.25
C TYR A 141 65.69 11.35 -15.38
N LEU A 142 66.19 12.36 -14.66
CA LEU A 142 67.36 12.22 -13.77
C LEU A 142 67.08 11.26 -12.61
N CYS A 143 65.90 11.34 -11.98
CA CYS A 143 65.46 10.38 -10.97
C CYS A 143 65.46 8.94 -11.48
N SER A 144 65.10 8.70 -12.75
CA SER A 144 65.02 7.34 -13.33
C SER A 144 66.39 6.65 -13.50
N VAL A 145 67.47 7.44 -13.65
CA VAL A 145 68.83 6.91 -13.86
C VAL A 145 69.70 6.95 -12.60
N ASP A 146 69.23 7.62 -11.54
CA ASP A 146 69.90 7.74 -10.25
C ASP A 146 69.15 6.93 -9.17
N GLU A 147 68.21 7.56 -8.45
CA GLU A 147 67.55 6.95 -7.30
C GLU A 147 66.64 5.77 -7.65
N HIS A 148 65.91 5.86 -8.76
CA HIS A 148 65.04 4.80 -9.25
C HIS A 148 65.75 3.91 -10.26
N LYS A 149 67.10 3.87 -10.22
CA LYS A 149 67.89 3.04 -11.13
C LYS A 149 67.59 1.56 -10.89
N GLY A 150 67.15 0.88 -11.95
CA GLY A 150 66.78 -0.53 -11.89
C GLY A 150 65.34 -0.78 -11.42
N TYR A 151 64.55 0.26 -11.12
CA TYR A 151 63.12 0.12 -10.88
C TYR A 151 62.36 0.04 -12.21
N ASN A 152 61.12 -0.44 -12.17
CA ASN A 152 60.28 -0.52 -13.37
C ASN A 152 59.76 0.88 -13.74
N THR A 153 60.53 1.60 -14.54
CA THR A 153 60.21 2.96 -14.98
C THR A 153 59.79 2.98 -16.44
N VAL A 154 58.67 3.65 -16.74
CA VAL A 154 58.15 3.88 -18.09
C VAL A 154 57.94 5.38 -18.32
N THR A 155 57.66 5.79 -19.56
CA THR A 155 57.24 7.18 -19.79
C THR A 155 55.84 7.39 -19.20
N ALA A 156 55.58 8.57 -18.62
CA ALA A 156 54.29 8.90 -18.06
C ALA A 156 53.16 8.83 -19.12
N ALA A 157 53.47 9.15 -20.38
CA ALA A 157 52.53 9.03 -21.48
C ALA A 157 52.12 7.57 -21.77
N LEU A 158 53.07 6.62 -21.68
CA LEU A 158 52.78 5.21 -21.87
C LEU A 158 51.94 4.65 -20.72
N GLU A 159 52.33 4.92 -19.47
CA GLU A 159 51.55 4.52 -18.29
C GLU A 159 50.14 5.08 -18.33
N ARG A 160 49.99 6.38 -18.67
CA ARG A 160 48.70 7.04 -18.78
C ARG A 160 47.79 6.34 -19.79
N THR A 161 48.34 5.87 -20.91
CA THR A 161 47.60 5.14 -21.95
C THR A 161 47.17 3.77 -21.44
N GLU A 162 48.01 3.06 -20.68
CA GLU A 162 47.67 1.78 -20.06
C GLU A 162 46.55 1.92 -19.02
N ARG A 163 46.71 2.85 -18.08
CA ARG A 163 45.68 3.17 -17.08
C ARG A 163 44.40 3.71 -17.68
N GLN A 164 44.47 4.44 -18.80
CA GLN A 164 43.27 4.87 -19.52
C GLN A 164 42.46 3.67 -20.02
N ARG A 165 43.12 2.65 -20.59
CA ARG A 165 42.42 1.44 -21.07
C ARG A 165 41.83 0.64 -19.92
N GLU A 166 42.55 0.49 -18.81
CA GLU A 166 42.02 -0.18 -17.60
C GLU A 166 40.77 0.53 -17.08
N LEU A 167 40.78 1.88 -17.03
CA LEU A 167 39.62 2.68 -16.63
C LEU A 167 38.44 2.52 -17.59
N GLU A 168 38.69 2.45 -18.90
CA GLU A 168 37.64 2.23 -19.92
C GLU A 168 36.98 0.86 -19.75
N LEU A 169 37.76 -0.20 -19.57
CA LEU A 169 37.24 -1.54 -19.31
C LEU A 169 36.42 -1.60 -18.00
N SER A 170 36.93 -0.99 -16.93
CA SER A 170 36.21 -0.92 -15.66
C SER A 170 34.89 -0.15 -15.79
N ARG A 171 34.90 0.96 -16.55
CA ARG A 171 33.70 1.74 -16.84
C ARG A 171 32.66 0.93 -17.61
N GLU A 172 33.07 0.19 -18.64
CA GLU A 172 32.18 -0.70 -19.40
C GLU A 172 31.56 -1.79 -18.51
N GLN A 173 32.36 -2.41 -17.64
CA GLN A 173 31.87 -3.42 -16.69
C GLN A 173 30.84 -2.84 -15.72
N ILE A 174 31.10 -1.64 -15.17
CA ILE A 174 30.15 -0.95 -14.28
C ILE A 174 28.85 -0.64 -15.04
N GLN A 175 28.94 -0.12 -16.26
CA GLN A 175 27.76 0.18 -17.08
C GLN A 175 26.91 -1.06 -17.34
N LYS A 176 27.53 -2.20 -17.64
CA LYS A 176 26.83 -3.48 -17.82
C LYS A 176 26.12 -3.91 -16.53
N ARG A 177 26.82 -3.84 -15.39
CA ARG A 177 26.24 -4.19 -14.08
C ARG A 177 25.07 -3.28 -13.70
N VAL A 178 25.17 -1.98 -13.98
CA VAL A 178 24.08 -1.03 -13.76
C VAL A 178 22.86 -1.42 -14.60
N GLN A 179 23.04 -1.67 -15.90
CA GLN A 179 21.94 -2.08 -16.78
C GLN A 179 21.28 -3.39 -16.33
N ASP A 180 22.07 -4.36 -15.89
CA ASP A 180 21.53 -5.64 -15.41
C ASP A 180 20.74 -5.45 -14.10
N ARG A 181 21.26 -4.65 -13.15
CA ARG A 181 20.53 -4.34 -11.90
C ARG A 181 19.28 -3.50 -12.13
N GLU A 182 19.27 -2.61 -13.13
CA GLU A 182 18.06 -1.90 -13.54
C GLU A 182 16.98 -2.83 -14.10
N LYS A 183 17.36 -3.93 -14.78
CA LYS A 183 16.40 -4.97 -15.19
C LYS A 183 15.88 -5.73 -13.98
N ASP A 184 16.75 -6.10 -13.03
CA ASP A 184 16.35 -6.80 -11.80
C ASP A 184 15.35 -5.97 -10.99
N VAL A 185 15.60 -4.66 -10.83
CA VAL A 185 14.67 -3.74 -10.15
C VAL A 185 13.30 -3.71 -10.84
N LYS A 186 13.26 -3.70 -12.18
CA LYS A 186 11.98 -3.75 -12.93
C LYS A 186 11.23 -5.06 -12.71
N LEU A 187 11.93 -6.19 -12.64
CA LEU A 187 11.33 -7.50 -12.36
C LEU A 187 10.72 -7.52 -10.94
N LEU A 188 11.46 -7.04 -9.94
CA LEU A 188 10.96 -6.93 -8.57
C LEU A 188 9.75 -5.99 -8.47
N GLN A 189 9.72 -4.91 -9.25
CA GLN A 189 8.57 -4.02 -9.30
C GLN A 189 7.32 -4.73 -9.86
N GLN A 190 7.48 -5.54 -10.91
CA GLN A 190 6.38 -6.36 -11.44
C GLN A 190 5.91 -7.42 -10.43
N GLU A 191 6.83 -8.03 -9.70
CA GLU A 191 6.50 -9.00 -8.64
C GLU A 191 5.72 -8.34 -7.50
N LEU A 192 6.11 -7.13 -7.08
CA LEU A 192 5.36 -6.35 -6.10
C LEU A 192 3.95 -6.00 -6.57
N GLU A 193 3.80 -5.60 -7.84
CA GLU A 193 2.49 -5.33 -8.43
C GLU A 193 1.62 -6.59 -8.48
N ALA A 194 2.20 -7.74 -8.84
CA ALA A 194 1.50 -9.02 -8.84
C ALA A 194 1.09 -9.45 -7.42
N LEU A 195 1.97 -9.27 -6.43
CA LEU A 195 1.69 -9.60 -5.04
C LEU A 195 0.55 -8.74 -4.49
N ASN A 196 0.59 -7.43 -4.72
CA ASN A 196 -0.48 -6.52 -4.31
C ASN A 196 -1.81 -6.89 -5.01
N GLY A 197 -1.79 -7.13 -6.32
CA GLY A 197 -2.97 -7.57 -7.05
C GLY A 197 -3.55 -8.88 -6.54
N SER A 198 -2.70 -9.84 -6.16
CA SER A 198 -3.14 -11.10 -5.56
C SER A 198 -3.75 -10.90 -4.17
N ALA A 199 -3.18 -10.02 -3.35
CA ALA A 199 -3.69 -9.70 -2.02
C ALA A 199 -5.07 -9.02 -2.11
N ASP A 200 -5.20 -7.99 -2.95
CA ASP A 200 -6.47 -7.30 -3.20
C ASP A 200 -7.53 -8.27 -3.71
N LYS A 201 -7.15 -9.20 -4.61
CA LYS A 201 -8.07 -10.21 -5.13
C LYS A 201 -8.56 -11.16 -4.03
N ALA A 202 -7.66 -11.61 -3.16
CA ALA A 202 -8.03 -12.47 -2.03
C ALA A 202 -8.99 -11.77 -1.05
N VAL A 203 -8.79 -10.46 -0.83
CA VAL A 203 -9.72 -9.63 -0.03
C VAL A 203 -11.09 -9.56 -0.70
N GLU A 204 -11.16 -9.21 -1.98
CA GLU A 204 -12.41 -9.10 -2.74
C GLU A 204 -13.20 -10.43 -2.72
N ASP A 205 -12.52 -11.54 -3.00
CA ASP A 205 -13.15 -12.86 -3.02
C ASP A 205 -13.65 -13.26 -1.61
N SER A 206 -12.89 -12.94 -0.57
CA SER A 206 -13.29 -13.17 0.83
C SER A 206 -14.53 -12.34 1.21
N GLU A 207 -14.56 -11.05 0.87
CA GLU A 207 -15.71 -10.18 1.12
C GLU A 207 -16.97 -10.68 0.41
N LYS A 208 -16.83 -11.18 -0.82
CA LYS A 208 -17.94 -11.78 -1.56
C LYS A 208 -18.49 -13.01 -0.84
N ILE A 209 -17.63 -13.90 -0.36
CA ILE A 209 -18.03 -15.10 0.40
C ILE A 209 -18.77 -14.68 1.67
N PHE A 210 -18.24 -13.74 2.46
CA PHE A 210 -18.92 -13.26 3.66
C PHE A 210 -20.27 -12.62 3.36
N THR A 211 -20.37 -11.86 2.26
CA THR A 211 -21.64 -11.27 1.82
C THR A 211 -22.67 -12.34 1.49
N GLU A 212 -22.27 -13.43 0.82
CA GLU A 212 -23.16 -14.56 0.54
C GLU A 212 -23.61 -15.27 1.84
N MET A 213 -22.71 -15.45 2.81
CA MET A 213 -23.06 -16.00 4.13
C MET A 213 -24.08 -15.13 4.87
N ILE A 214 -23.88 -13.81 4.89
CA ILE A 214 -24.81 -12.85 5.51
C ILE A 214 -26.20 -12.98 4.87
N ARG A 215 -26.27 -13.03 3.53
CA ARG A 215 -27.55 -13.19 2.82
C ARG A 215 -28.28 -14.49 3.19
N LEU A 216 -27.55 -15.59 3.40
CA LEU A 216 -28.15 -16.86 3.84
C LEU A 216 -28.74 -16.74 5.25
N VAL A 217 -28.03 -16.07 6.17
CA VAL A 217 -28.50 -15.83 7.55
C VAL A 217 -29.73 -14.92 7.54
N GLU A 218 -29.73 -13.83 6.77
CA GLU A 218 -30.87 -12.93 6.62
C GLU A 218 -32.11 -13.62 6.03
N LYS A 219 -31.90 -14.48 5.01
CA LYS A 219 -32.96 -15.30 4.44
C LYS A 219 -33.56 -16.22 5.50
N ARG A 220 -32.72 -16.93 6.26
CA ARG A 220 -33.19 -17.83 7.33
C ARG A 220 -33.91 -17.09 8.44
N SER A 221 -33.45 -15.89 8.80
CA SER A 221 -34.12 -15.00 9.75
C SER A 221 -35.52 -14.62 9.27
N SER A 222 -35.66 -14.30 7.98
CA SER A 222 -36.94 -14.00 7.35
C SER A 222 -37.89 -15.19 7.37
N ASP A 223 -37.40 -16.40 7.08
CA ASP A 223 -38.18 -17.64 7.14
C ASP A 223 -38.73 -17.89 8.57
N VAL A 224 -37.87 -17.77 9.58
CA VAL A 224 -38.27 -17.94 10.99
C VAL A 224 -39.31 -16.89 11.40
N LYS A 225 -39.11 -15.63 11.01
CA LYS A 225 -40.10 -14.56 11.24
C LYS A 225 -41.45 -14.91 10.62
N GLN A 226 -41.47 -15.38 9.38
CA GLN A 226 -42.70 -15.75 8.70
C GLN A 226 -43.41 -16.93 9.39
N GLN A 227 -42.67 -17.95 9.82
CA GLN A 227 -43.22 -19.08 10.56
C GLN A 227 -43.85 -18.65 11.88
N ILE A 228 -43.17 -17.78 12.65
CA ILE A 228 -43.73 -17.23 13.90
C ILE A 228 -45.03 -16.48 13.62
N ARG A 229 -45.08 -15.63 12.59
CA ARG A 229 -46.27 -14.85 12.24
C ARG A 229 -47.43 -15.73 11.80
N SER A 230 -47.19 -16.74 10.97
CA SER A 230 -48.21 -17.68 10.52
C SER A 230 -48.81 -18.49 11.67
N GLN A 231 -47.96 -18.98 12.59
CA GLN A 231 -48.42 -19.68 13.78
C GLN A 231 -49.17 -18.74 14.73
N GLN A 232 -48.70 -17.50 14.88
CA GLN A 232 -49.38 -16.47 15.67
C GLN A 232 -50.79 -16.20 15.13
N GLU A 233 -50.95 -16.01 13.82
CA GLU A 233 -52.26 -15.78 13.19
C GLU A 233 -53.22 -16.95 13.43
N THR A 234 -52.73 -18.18 13.31
CA THR A 234 -53.52 -19.40 13.53
C THR A 234 -54.00 -19.52 14.98
N GLU A 235 -53.10 -19.31 15.95
CA GLU A 235 -53.45 -19.35 17.37
C GLU A 235 -54.38 -18.20 17.77
N VAL A 236 -54.17 -17.00 17.21
CA VAL A 236 -55.06 -15.84 17.43
C VAL A 236 -56.46 -16.13 16.87
N SER A 237 -56.57 -16.70 15.68
CA SER A 237 -57.87 -17.09 15.11
C SER A 237 -58.57 -18.11 16.01
N ARG A 238 -57.86 -19.16 16.43
CA ARG A 238 -58.41 -20.19 17.32
C ARG A 238 -58.93 -19.62 18.63
N VAL A 239 -58.18 -18.69 19.24
CA VAL A 239 -58.59 -18.04 20.49
C VAL A 239 -59.80 -17.12 20.28
N LYS A 240 -59.86 -16.37 19.17
CA LYS A 240 -61.02 -15.54 18.82
C LYS A 240 -62.29 -16.37 18.64
N ASP A 241 -62.19 -17.51 17.97
CA ASP A 241 -63.33 -18.41 17.75
C ASP A 241 -63.88 -18.96 19.08
N LEU A 242 -62.98 -19.33 20.01
CA LEU A 242 -63.36 -19.76 21.36
C LEU A 242 -63.99 -18.61 22.16
N GLN A 243 -63.44 -17.41 22.05
CA GLN A 243 -63.97 -16.22 22.70
C GLN A 243 -65.41 -15.93 22.23
N GLU A 244 -65.68 -16.09 20.94
CA GLU A 244 -67.00 -15.80 20.39
C GLU A 244 -68.05 -16.83 20.76
N LYS A 245 -67.68 -18.11 20.80
CA LYS A 245 -68.53 -19.17 21.36
C LYS A 245 -68.91 -18.91 22.81
N LEU A 246 -67.95 -18.49 23.64
CA LEU A 246 -68.21 -18.13 25.03
C LEU A 246 -69.13 -16.93 25.17
N LYS A 247 -68.96 -15.89 24.35
CA LYS A 247 -69.88 -14.74 24.37
C LYS A 247 -71.30 -15.12 24.00
N GLN A 248 -71.48 -16.02 23.02
CA GLN A 248 -72.78 -16.55 22.65
C GLN A 248 -73.42 -17.30 23.83
N GLU A 249 -72.68 -18.20 24.49
CA GLU A 249 -73.15 -18.95 25.66
C GLU A 249 -73.52 -18.00 26.82
N ILE A 250 -72.71 -16.97 27.11
CA ILE A 250 -73.02 -15.95 28.12
C ILE A 250 -74.32 -15.21 27.78
N ASN A 251 -74.55 -14.84 26.52
CA ASN A 251 -75.76 -14.14 26.11
C ASN A 251 -77.01 -15.03 26.24
N GLU A 252 -76.90 -16.31 25.90
CA GLU A 252 -77.99 -17.28 26.09
C GLU A 252 -78.32 -17.48 27.58
N LEU A 253 -77.29 -17.62 28.42
CA LEU A 253 -77.45 -17.72 29.87
C LEU A 253 -78.10 -16.47 30.46
N LYS A 254 -77.68 -15.27 30.03
CA LYS A 254 -78.31 -13.99 30.45
C LYS A 254 -79.78 -13.91 30.04
N ARG A 255 -80.13 -14.37 28.83
CA ARG A 255 -81.53 -14.41 28.37
C ARG A 255 -82.37 -15.35 29.24
N LYS A 256 -81.87 -16.56 29.50
CA LYS A 256 -82.57 -17.55 30.35
C LYS A 256 -82.71 -17.05 31.79
N ASP A 257 -81.69 -16.41 32.35
CA ASP A 257 -81.76 -15.77 33.67
C ASP A 257 -82.85 -14.70 33.72
N ALA A 258 -82.96 -13.86 32.70
CA ALA A 258 -84.02 -12.85 32.61
C ALA A 258 -85.43 -13.46 32.51
N GLU A 259 -85.62 -14.54 31.75
CA GLU A 259 -86.90 -15.28 31.66
C GLU A 259 -87.29 -15.90 33.02
N LEU A 260 -86.34 -16.54 33.70
CA LEU A 260 -86.54 -17.09 35.04
C LEU A 260 -86.89 -16.01 36.06
N LYS A 261 -86.18 -14.86 35.99
CA LYS A 261 -86.46 -13.70 36.82
C LYS A 261 -87.85 -13.14 36.55
N GLN A 262 -88.27 -13.02 35.30
CA GLN A 262 -89.61 -12.53 34.98
C GLN A 262 -90.70 -13.46 35.52
N LEU A 263 -90.54 -14.78 35.34
CA LEU A 263 -91.50 -15.74 35.86
C LEU A 263 -91.57 -15.73 37.39
N SER A 264 -90.44 -15.64 38.09
CA SER A 264 -90.40 -15.64 39.55
C SER A 264 -91.07 -14.42 40.20
N HIS A 265 -91.24 -13.32 39.46
CA HIS A 265 -91.97 -12.12 39.91
C HIS A 265 -93.47 -12.17 39.55
N THR A 266 -93.99 -13.27 39.00
CA THR A 266 -95.43 -13.40 38.68
C THR A 266 -96.21 -13.69 39.97
N GLU A 267 -97.04 -12.74 40.42
CA GLU A 267 -97.82 -12.87 41.67
C GLU A 267 -99.00 -13.86 41.58
N ASP A 268 -99.59 -14.02 40.39
CA ASP A 268 -100.69 -14.96 40.16
C ASP A 268 -100.17 -16.40 40.06
N HIS A 269 -100.52 -17.22 41.06
CA HIS A 269 -100.09 -18.60 41.18
C HIS A 269 -100.53 -19.49 40.00
N ASN A 270 -101.72 -19.27 39.43
CA ASN A 270 -102.20 -20.06 38.28
C ASN A 270 -101.44 -19.66 37.02
N GLN A 271 -101.18 -18.36 36.82
CA GLN A 271 -100.40 -17.86 35.69
C GLN A 271 -98.94 -18.31 35.75
N PHE A 272 -98.35 -18.33 36.95
CA PHE A 272 -97.01 -18.90 37.17
C PHE A 272 -96.95 -20.36 36.74
N LEU A 273 -97.88 -21.19 37.25
CA LEU A 273 -97.93 -22.63 36.95
C LEU A 273 -98.24 -22.92 35.48
N HIS A 274 -99.04 -22.07 34.82
CA HIS A 274 -99.32 -22.20 33.39
C HIS A 274 -98.09 -21.87 32.52
N ASN A 275 -97.28 -20.88 32.92
CA ASN A 275 -96.12 -20.45 32.15
C ASN A 275 -94.84 -21.23 32.48
N TYR A 276 -94.77 -21.88 33.64
CA TYR A 276 -93.60 -22.66 34.07
C TYR A 276 -93.19 -23.78 33.09
N PRO A 277 -94.12 -24.59 32.52
CA PRO A 277 -93.78 -25.61 31.53
C PRO A 277 -93.21 -25.06 30.21
N SER A 278 -93.42 -23.77 29.92
CA SER A 278 -92.86 -23.11 28.74
C SER A 278 -91.37 -22.79 28.88
N LEU A 279 -90.81 -22.87 30.09
CA LEU A 279 -89.38 -22.72 30.30
C LEU A 279 -88.61 -23.87 29.66
N THR A 280 -87.72 -23.54 28.74
CA THR A 280 -86.84 -24.55 28.15
C THR A 280 -85.78 -24.93 29.18
N PRO A 281 -85.59 -26.22 29.52
CA PRO A 281 -84.55 -26.65 30.44
C PRO A 281 -83.17 -26.10 30.05
N LEU A 282 -82.33 -25.81 31.04
CA LEU A 282 -80.91 -25.61 30.79
C LEU A 282 -80.35 -26.94 30.28
N SER A 283 -80.11 -27.04 28.98
CA SER A 283 -79.30 -28.12 28.42
C SER A 283 -77.97 -28.16 29.20
N PRO A 284 -77.48 -29.33 29.63
CA PRO A 284 -76.14 -29.44 30.18
C PRO A 284 -75.18 -28.81 29.18
N SER A 285 -74.37 -27.84 29.60
CA SER A 285 -73.39 -27.21 28.71
C SER A 285 -72.48 -28.30 28.15
N THR A 286 -72.58 -28.57 26.85
CA THR A 286 -71.70 -29.50 26.14
C THR A 286 -70.23 -29.04 26.16
N HIS A 287 -69.97 -27.82 26.64
CA HIS A 287 -68.67 -27.18 26.74
C HIS A 287 -68.08 -27.18 28.16
N SER A 288 -68.66 -27.94 29.11
CA SER A 288 -68.15 -28.10 30.48
C SER A 288 -66.73 -28.70 30.57
N SER A 289 -66.13 -29.15 29.47
CA SER A 289 -64.70 -29.41 29.44
C SER A 289 -63.94 -28.09 29.53
N SER A 290 -63.52 -27.75 30.75
CA SER A 290 -62.55 -26.69 31.08
C SER A 290 -61.76 -26.25 29.85
N ILE A 291 -62.03 -25.05 29.35
CA ILE A 291 -61.31 -24.48 28.21
C ILE A 291 -59.84 -24.66 28.53
N ASN A 292 -59.18 -25.50 27.72
CA ASN A 292 -57.76 -25.78 27.92
C ASN A 292 -57.01 -24.54 27.44
N ILE A 293 -56.89 -23.56 28.34
CA ILE A 293 -56.07 -22.37 28.14
C ILE A 293 -54.64 -22.89 28.17
N ARG A 294 -54.11 -23.24 26.99
CA ARG A 294 -52.69 -23.60 26.85
C ARG A 294 -51.84 -22.40 27.33
N PRO A 295 -50.89 -22.60 28.27
CA PRO A 295 -50.08 -21.51 28.82
C PRO A 295 -49.20 -20.78 27.80
N LEU A 296 -48.86 -19.53 28.13
CA LEU A 296 -48.21 -18.44 27.38
C LEU A 296 -46.90 -18.71 26.59
N ARG A 297 -46.41 -19.95 26.49
CA ARG A 297 -45.08 -20.26 25.93
C ARG A 297 -45.09 -20.61 24.44
N TYR A 298 -45.89 -19.93 23.62
CA TYR A 298 -46.06 -20.30 22.20
C TYR A 298 -44.77 -20.30 21.37
N PHE A 299 -43.80 -19.44 21.70
CA PHE A 299 -42.61 -19.21 20.87
C PHE A 299 -41.27 -19.28 21.63
N GLU A 300 -41.28 -19.62 22.92
CA GLU A 300 -40.04 -19.76 23.70
C GLU A 300 -39.12 -20.85 23.12
N ALA A 301 -39.70 -21.96 22.67
CA ALA A 301 -38.97 -23.03 21.99
C ALA A 301 -38.28 -22.55 20.70
N VAL A 302 -38.90 -21.62 19.97
CA VAL A 302 -38.30 -21.02 18.77
C VAL A 302 -37.07 -20.19 19.15
N THR A 303 -37.17 -19.42 20.23
CA THR A 303 -36.03 -18.62 20.74
C THR A 303 -34.87 -19.50 21.20
N ALA A 304 -35.17 -20.61 21.89
CA ALA A 304 -34.17 -21.60 22.29
C ALA A 304 -33.49 -22.25 21.07
N ALA A 305 -34.27 -22.66 20.06
CA ALA A 305 -33.74 -23.26 18.84
C ALA A 305 -32.85 -22.28 18.04
N VAL A 306 -33.25 -21.00 17.91
CA VAL A 306 -32.42 -19.98 17.27
C VAL A 306 -31.13 -19.71 18.05
N SER A 307 -31.20 -19.76 19.39
CA SER A 307 -30.01 -19.62 20.24
C SER A 307 -29.01 -20.76 20.07
N GLU A 308 -29.48 -21.97 19.83
CA GLU A 308 -28.64 -23.13 19.51
C GLU A 308 -27.93 -22.95 18.15
N VAL A 309 -28.65 -22.48 17.13
CA VAL A 309 -28.07 -22.18 15.81
C VAL A 309 -26.97 -21.14 15.92
N ARG A 310 -27.19 -20.07 16.71
CA ARG A 310 -26.17 -19.06 16.98
C ARG A 310 -24.91 -19.67 17.59
N GLY A 311 -25.05 -20.52 18.60
CA GLY A 311 -23.91 -21.19 19.24
C GLY A 311 -23.09 -21.99 18.23
N ARG A 312 -23.76 -22.86 17.45
CA ARG A 312 -23.11 -23.67 16.42
C ARG A 312 -22.40 -22.81 15.36
N LEU A 313 -23.00 -21.70 14.94
CA LEU A 313 -22.38 -20.79 13.97
C LEU A 313 -21.12 -20.14 14.55
N GLN A 314 -21.16 -19.74 15.83
CA GLN A 314 -20.03 -19.14 16.52
C GLN A 314 -18.86 -20.13 16.67
N ASP A 315 -19.15 -21.40 16.96
CA ASP A 315 -18.12 -22.45 17.05
C ASP A 315 -17.39 -22.63 15.71
N VAL A 316 -18.14 -22.74 14.60
CA VAL A 316 -17.59 -22.88 13.25
C VAL A 316 -16.72 -21.68 12.88
N LEU A 317 -17.19 -20.46 13.18
CA LEU A 317 -16.43 -19.24 12.90
C LEU A 317 -15.10 -19.20 13.67
N THR A 318 -15.13 -19.55 14.96
CA THR A 318 -13.93 -19.54 15.82
C THR A 318 -12.91 -20.57 15.36
N GLU A 319 -13.35 -21.78 15.00
CA GLU A 319 -12.46 -22.81 14.43
C GLU A 319 -11.82 -22.32 13.13
N SER A 320 -12.62 -21.74 12.23
CA SER A 320 -12.14 -21.25 10.94
C SER A 320 -11.15 -20.07 11.06
N GLU A 321 -11.32 -19.19 12.05
CA GLU A 321 -10.43 -18.04 12.28
C GLU A 321 -8.99 -18.49 12.57
N THR A 322 -8.83 -19.58 13.32
CA THR A 322 -7.51 -20.16 13.60
C THR A 322 -6.84 -20.71 12.34
N ASN A 323 -7.62 -21.35 11.46
CA ASN A 323 -7.12 -21.88 10.18
C ASN A 323 -6.75 -20.75 9.20
N ILE A 324 -7.56 -19.70 9.10
CA ILE A 324 -7.30 -18.56 8.24
C ILE A 324 -6.02 -17.83 8.69
N SER A 325 -5.87 -17.59 9.99
CA SER A 325 -4.67 -16.95 10.56
C SER A 325 -3.39 -17.73 10.22
N LEU A 326 -3.42 -19.06 10.35
CA LEU A 326 -2.29 -19.93 9.99
C LEU A 326 -1.93 -19.87 8.51
N THR A 327 -2.90 -19.64 7.63
CA THR A 327 -2.68 -19.60 6.18
C THR A 327 -2.08 -18.25 5.74
N VAL A 328 -2.39 -17.17 6.46
CA VAL A 328 -1.87 -15.81 6.20
C VAL A 328 -0.44 -15.63 6.73
N THR A 329 -0.10 -16.26 7.87
CA THR A 329 1.27 -16.24 8.42
C THR A 329 2.04 -17.49 8.01
N GLN A 330 2.50 -17.56 6.76
CA GLN A 330 3.49 -18.57 6.35
C GLN A 330 4.90 -18.11 6.73
N GLU A 331 5.23 -18.16 8.02
CA GLU A 331 6.65 -18.29 8.40
C GLU A 331 7.05 -19.75 8.20
N PRO A 332 8.14 -20.06 7.45
CA PRO A 332 8.61 -21.44 7.29
C PRO A 332 9.02 -21.98 8.67
N LYS A 333 8.31 -23.01 9.14
CA LYS A 333 8.53 -23.62 10.46
C LYS A 333 9.51 -24.78 10.40
N THR A 334 9.81 -25.25 9.19
CA THR A 334 10.71 -26.37 8.93
C THR A 334 11.88 -25.94 8.02
N ARG A 335 12.99 -26.66 8.13
CA ARG A 335 14.18 -26.42 7.30
C ARG A 335 13.88 -26.66 5.82
N GLU A 336 13.03 -27.64 5.51
CA GLU A 336 12.59 -27.96 4.15
C GLU A 336 11.76 -26.81 3.54
N GLU A 337 10.82 -26.23 4.29
CA GLU A 337 10.05 -25.05 3.85
C GLU A 337 10.95 -23.83 3.63
N PHE A 338 11.96 -23.62 4.48
CA PHE A 338 12.92 -22.53 4.31
C PHE A 338 13.77 -22.70 3.03
N LEU A 339 14.17 -23.94 2.72
CA LEU A 339 14.94 -24.26 1.51
C LEU A 339 14.14 -24.09 0.21
N THR A 340 12.80 -24.18 0.24
CA THR A 340 11.97 -23.82 -0.92
C THR A 340 12.00 -22.33 -1.27
N TYR A 341 12.37 -21.46 -0.32
CA TYR A 341 12.56 -20.02 -0.56
C TYR A 341 14.02 -19.62 -0.80
N SER A 342 14.98 -20.56 -0.69
CA SER A 342 16.39 -20.24 -0.94
C SER A 342 16.66 -20.17 -2.44
N GLN A 343 16.93 -18.98 -2.96
CA GLN A 343 17.54 -18.80 -4.29
C GLN A 343 19.06 -18.80 -4.16
N GLU A 344 19.74 -19.55 -5.04
CA GLU A 344 21.18 -19.41 -5.24
C GLU A 344 21.47 -18.01 -5.74
N ILE A 345 22.19 -17.21 -4.95
CA ILE A 345 22.75 -15.94 -5.43
C ILE A 345 23.88 -16.31 -6.38
N PRO A 346 23.79 -16.04 -7.70
CA PRO A 346 24.91 -16.26 -8.59
C PRO A 346 26.02 -15.30 -8.18
N LEU A 347 27.03 -15.83 -7.50
CA LEU A 347 28.25 -15.11 -7.19
C LEU A 347 28.98 -14.88 -8.51
N ASP A 348 29.21 -13.60 -8.82
CA ASP A 348 30.03 -13.16 -9.94
C ASP A 348 31.45 -13.76 -9.80
N PRO A 349 31.90 -14.64 -10.72
CA PRO A 349 33.19 -15.32 -10.64
C PRO A 349 34.38 -14.37 -10.46
N ASP A 350 34.25 -13.13 -10.93
CA ASP A 350 35.31 -12.13 -10.91
C ASP A 350 35.60 -11.54 -9.51
N THR A 351 34.76 -11.81 -8.52
CA THR A 351 34.98 -11.34 -7.13
C THR A 351 35.96 -12.22 -6.35
N VAL A 352 36.19 -13.46 -6.79
CA VAL A 352 36.98 -14.46 -6.03
C VAL A 352 38.50 -14.31 -6.26
N LEU A 353 38.93 -13.69 -7.37
CA LEU A 353 40.35 -13.61 -7.74
C LEU A 353 41.15 -12.47 -7.07
N SER A 354 40.54 -11.61 -6.25
CA SER A 354 41.24 -10.47 -5.64
C SER A 354 41.70 -10.67 -4.18
N LYS A 355 41.38 -11.81 -3.52
CA LYS A 355 41.63 -11.98 -2.08
C LYS A 355 42.44 -13.21 -1.67
N GLU A 356 43.02 -13.96 -2.61
CA GLU A 356 43.86 -15.12 -2.28
C GLU A 356 45.32 -14.77 -1.95
N SER A 357 45.78 -13.53 -2.15
CA SER A 357 47.20 -13.16 -1.91
C SER A 357 47.53 -12.63 -0.51
N ASP A 358 46.56 -12.49 0.40
CA ASP A 358 46.77 -11.78 1.68
C ASP A 358 46.74 -12.67 2.95
N TRP A 359 46.48 -13.98 2.83
CA TRP A 359 46.33 -14.86 4.00
C TRP A 359 47.58 -15.64 4.43
N THR A 360 48.70 -15.55 3.70
CA THR A 360 49.91 -16.33 4.00
C THR A 360 50.89 -15.70 5.00
N LEU A 361 50.57 -14.54 5.60
CA LEU A 361 51.50 -13.84 6.51
C LEU A 361 51.14 -13.84 8.01
N LEU A 362 50.08 -14.54 8.46
CA LEU A 362 49.60 -14.40 9.85
C LEU A 362 49.54 -15.65 10.72
N LEU A 363 50.06 -16.82 10.30
CA LEU A 363 50.08 -18.01 11.17
C LEU A 363 51.43 -18.76 11.15
N GLY A 364 52.50 -18.04 11.47
CA GLY A 364 53.81 -18.60 11.81
C GLY A 364 54.15 -18.38 13.28
N GLY A 365 53.54 -19.16 14.18
CA GLY A 365 53.84 -19.13 15.62
C GLY A 365 53.33 -20.40 16.28
N GLY A 366 54.26 -21.31 16.60
CA GLY A 366 53.96 -22.70 16.94
C GLY A 366 53.46 -22.94 18.36
N VAL A 367 53.12 -24.21 18.63
CA VAL A 367 53.21 -24.84 19.96
C VAL A 367 53.53 -26.32 19.74
N GLU A 368 54.61 -26.77 20.38
CA GLU A 368 55.02 -28.15 20.57
C GLU A 368 54.10 -28.90 21.56
N SER A 369 54.20 -30.23 21.51
CA SER A 369 54.09 -31.20 22.62
C SER A 369 52.79 -31.99 22.84
N SER A 370 53.00 -33.32 22.75
CA SER A 370 52.47 -34.40 23.61
C SER A 370 50.98 -34.78 23.42
N SER A 371 50.60 -36.03 23.15
CA SER A 371 51.20 -37.36 23.40
C SER A 371 50.73 -38.38 22.36
#